data_AF-K3WRW9-F1
#
_entry.id   AF-K3WRW9-F1
#
_cell.length_a   1.000
_cell.length_b   1.000
_cell.length_c   1.000
_cell.angle_alpha   90.00
_cell.angle_beta   90.00
_cell.angle_gamma   90.00
#
_symmetry.space_group_name_H-M   'P 1'
#
loop_
_entity.id
_entity.type
_entity.pdbx_description
1 polymer ?
#
loop_
_entity_poly.entity_id
_entity_poly.type
_entity_poly.pdbx_seq_one_letter_code
_entity_poly.pdbx_strand_id
1 'polypeptide(L)'
;MALLAVATLAATTRTAMAATPAPLVVAEAEAISLAINTTSRVATQNLISASRGSFMTVHFAQFNLAPGDKVIVRDAADSTSFEYAGLGRNDAGLDGGFFSSRIPGNQAVIEYVPGSDNDDVTGAFGYAVDKITRSASIASVSKICGTGDQTRPPKCYTNDPAVPQAYIKARAVARLLVDGEYGCTGWLLGSEGHLITNRHCIPDNQTAVNTEYEFDAEGASCSDECFSQGACPGAVVTTSATLVAVDKVFDYALLKLNTTMDLSKYGYLQFRTEGVALNEQIYIPQHPLYYGKRIAVMDDDGDVTRVHSILGPSTCGNYSIGYTADTDDGASGSPVVAASDNLVVALHKCGRSTTTCVNGGTDVRAILWDLKNKGIVVKDAVVDPSVPIPAGPWIPGYTVTPVTTSPPSANSSAPTPAPTQNRTEAELAPVPTVNSCRIFTTQSSCSRVWPGQCDWVDGACVMTPASAR
;
A
#
# COMPACT_ATOMS: atom_id res chain seq x y z
N MET A 1 9.47 67.88 -13.00
CA MET A 1 8.76 66.61 -13.27
C MET A 1 9.77 65.48 -13.19
N ALA A 2 9.85 64.81 -12.05
CA ALA A 2 10.67 63.62 -11.85
C ALA A 2 9.76 62.39 -12.02
N LEU A 3 10.05 61.55 -13.01
CA LEU A 3 9.31 60.31 -13.27
C LEU A 3 9.71 59.27 -12.22
N LEU A 4 8.77 58.86 -11.38
CA LEU A 4 8.89 57.72 -10.48
C LEU A 4 8.75 56.44 -11.31
N ALA A 5 9.82 55.65 -11.43
CA ALA A 5 9.76 54.30 -12.00
C ALA A 5 9.28 53.31 -10.92
N VAL A 6 8.04 52.85 -11.03
CA VAL A 6 7.50 51.78 -10.19
C VAL A 6 7.99 50.44 -10.75
N ALA A 7 8.93 49.81 -10.07
CA ALA A 7 9.36 48.44 -10.37
C ALA A 7 8.30 47.46 -9.84
N THR A 8 7.49 46.91 -10.74
CA THR A 8 6.59 45.80 -10.42
C THR A 8 7.41 44.52 -10.23
N LEU A 9 7.53 44.04 -8.99
CA LEU A 9 7.98 42.68 -8.69
C LEU A 9 6.93 41.70 -9.24
N ALA A 10 7.24 41.04 -10.35
CA ALA A 10 6.51 39.88 -10.80
C ALA A 10 6.83 38.71 -9.85
N ALA A 11 5.90 38.41 -8.94
CA ALA A 11 5.95 37.21 -8.13
C ALA A 11 5.74 35.99 -9.05
N THR A 12 6.83 35.35 -9.47
CA THR A 12 6.74 34.04 -10.12
C THR A 12 6.29 33.01 -9.10
N THR A 13 5.03 32.61 -9.16
CA THR A 13 4.51 31.43 -8.47
C THR A 13 5.26 30.21 -8.97
N ARG A 14 6.24 29.72 -8.21
CA ARG A 14 6.80 28.39 -8.43
C ARG A 14 5.70 27.38 -8.14
N THR A 15 5.08 26.83 -9.17
CA THR A 15 4.35 25.57 -9.05
C THR A 15 5.36 24.51 -8.59
N ALA A 16 5.33 24.18 -7.30
CA ALA A 16 6.08 23.06 -6.77
C ALA A 16 5.53 21.80 -7.45
N MET A 17 6.28 21.25 -8.41
CA MET A 17 6.00 19.91 -8.91
C MET A 17 5.93 18.96 -7.71
N ALA A 18 4.90 18.11 -7.66
CA ALA A 18 4.83 17.09 -6.64
C ALA A 18 6.10 16.22 -6.75
N ALA A 19 6.88 16.17 -5.67
CA ALA A 19 8.00 15.24 -5.61
C ALA A 19 7.46 13.82 -5.80
N THR A 20 8.14 13.02 -6.61
CA THR A 20 7.81 11.61 -6.78
C THR A 20 7.84 10.93 -5.41
N PRO A 21 6.82 10.14 -5.03
CA PRO A 21 6.86 9.34 -3.81
C PRO A 21 8.13 8.50 -3.76
N ALA A 22 8.75 8.42 -2.58
CA ALA A 22 9.95 7.64 -2.32
C ALA A 22 9.77 6.87 -1.01
N PRO A 23 10.41 5.70 -0.85
CA PRO A 23 10.35 4.94 0.40
C PRO A 23 10.92 5.71 1.59
N LEU A 24 10.45 5.37 2.79
CA LEU A 24 11.04 5.89 4.02
C LEU A 24 12.44 5.33 4.18
N VAL A 25 13.44 6.18 4.40
CA VAL A 25 14.77 5.75 4.85
C VAL A 25 14.70 5.35 6.32
N VAL A 26 14.94 4.08 6.62
CA VAL A 26 14.94 3.55 7.99
C VAL A 26 16.33 3.18 8.48
N ALA A 27 17.30 3.03 7.59
CA ALA A 27 18.69 2.80 7.90
C ALA A 27 19.62 3.70 7.08
N GLU A 28 20.76 4.04 7.67
CA GLU A 28 21.86 4.74 7.02
C GLU A 28 22.90 3.72 6.55
N ALA A 29 23.32 3.83 5.30
CA ALA A 29 24.43 3.03 4.77
C ALA A 29 25.79 3.56 5.26
N GLU A 30 26.67 2.63 5.62
CA GLU A 30 28.05 2.89 6.02
C GLU A 30 28.96 1.97 5.20
N ALA A 31 29.83 2.56 4.38
CA ALA A 31 30.73 1.81 3.52
C ALA A 31 31.82 1.12 4.35
N ILE A 32 32.07 -0.15 4.04
CA ILE A 32 33.13 -0.95 4.65
C ILE A 32 33.79 -1.80 3.56
N SER A 33 34.88 -2.49 3.89
CA SER A 33 35.52 -3.39 2.95
C SER A 33 36.00 -4.64 3.67
N LEU A 34 35.34 -5.75 3.38
CA LEU A 34 35.76 -7.08 3.83
C LEU A 34 35.66 -8.02 2.64
N ALA A 35 36.76 -8.67 2.28
CA ALA A 35 36.79 -9.69 1.24
C ALA A 35 37.44 -10.94 1.79
N ILE A 36 36.72 -12.06 1.75
CA ILE A 36 37.20 -13.36 2.21
C ILE A 36 37.25 -14.29 1.02
N ASN A 37 38.46 -14.77 0.70
CA ASN A 37 38.65 -15.85 -0.24
C ASN A 37 38.53 -17.18 0.51
N THR A 38 37.58 -18.01 0.08
CA THR A 38 37.25 -19.28 0.75
C THR A 38 37.92 -20.50 0.13
N THR A 39 38.77 -20.35 -0.90
CA THR A 39 39.44 -21.48 -1.59
C THR A 39 40.36 -22.28 -0.67
N SER A 40 40.92 -21.66 0.37
CA SER A 40 41.74 -22.37 1.37
C SER A 40 40.90 -23.18 2.38
N ARG A 41 39.57 -23.03 2.34
CA ARG A 41 38.59 -23.65 3.25
C ARG A 41 38.95 -23.50 4.74
N VAL A 42 39.57 -22.38 5.10
CA VAL A 42 39.87 -22.04 6.49
C VAL A 42 38.71 -21.25 7.07
N ALA A 43 38.14 -21.71 8.19
CA ALA A 43 37.09 -20.99 8.90
C ALA A 43 37.56 -19.57 9.28
N THR A 44 36.69 -18.58 9.13
CA THR A 44 36.98 -17.19 9.50
C THR A 44 35.85 -16.59 10.32
N GLN A 45 36.19 -15.60 11.14
CA GLN A 45 35.24 -14.86 11.95
C GLN A 45 35.64 -13.38 11.93
N ASN A 46 34.70 -12.51 11.54
CA ASN A 46 34.94 -11.07 11.43
C ASN A 46 33.84 -10.33 12.19
N LEU A 47 34.23 -9.52 13.17
CA LEU A 47 33.32 -8.60 13.87
C LEU A 47 33.27 -7.28 13.11
N ILE A 48 32.07 -6.88 12.72
CA ILE A 48 31.76 -5.57 12.14
C ILE A 48 30.97 -4.79 13.18
N SER A 49 31.36 -3.55 13.42
CA SER A 49 30.71 -2.68 14.40
C SER A 49 30.39 -1.35 13.75
N ALA A 50 29.19 -0.85 14.02
CA ALA A 50 28.77 0.48 13.64
C ALA A 50 28.75 1.41 14.88
N SER A 51 28.86 2.71 14.65
CA SER A 51 28.92 3.70 15.76
C SER A 51 27.67 3.72 16.65
N ARG A 52 26.50 3.37 16.10
CA ARG A 52 25.19 3.35 16.77
C ARG A 52 24.20 2.48 15.99
N GLY A 53 23.03 2.22 16.57
CA GLY A 53 21.89 1.61 15.88
C GLY A 53 21.23 0.50 16.69
N SER A 54 19.91 0.37 16.56
CA SER A 54 19.10 -0.70 17.17
C SER A 54 19.05 -1.96 16.30
N PHE A 55 19.41 -1.86 15.02
CA PHE A 55 19.60 -2.99 14.13
C PHE A 55 20.66 -2.69 13.06
N MET A 56 21.16 -3.75 12.42
CA MET A 56 22.07 -3.69 11.29
C MET A 56 21.69 -4.70 10.19
N THR A 57 22.04 -4.41 8.93
CA THR A 57 22.15 -5.41 7.86
C THR A 57 23.53 -5.32 7.20
N VAL A 58 23.98 -6.41 6.58
CA VAL A 58 25.26 -6.51 5.87
C VAL A 58 24.98 -6.68 4.39
N HIS A 59 25.56 -5.84 3.53
CA HIS A 59 25.46 -6.03 2.08
C HIS A 59 26.63 -6.87 1.57
N PHE A 60 26.34 -8.00 0.96
CA PHE A 60 27.29 -8.80 0.21
C PHE A 60 27.24 -8.39 -1.26
N ALA A 61 28.21 -7.59 -1.70
CA ALA A 61 28.36 -7.21 -3.11
C ALA A 61 28.72 -8.40 -4.00
N GLN A 62 29.41 -9.40 -3.42
CA GLN A 62 29.72 -10.67 -4.08
C GLN A 62 29.58 -11.81 -3.08
N PHE A 63 29.00 -12.93 -3.51
CA PHE A 63 28.84 -14.12 -2.68
C PHE A 63 28.75 -15.37 -3.56
N ASN A 64 29.73 -16.26 -3.43
CA ASN A 64 29.77 -17.52 -4.16
C ASN A 64 30.60 -18.53 -3.37
N LEU A 65 29.89 -19.41 -2.65
CA LEU A 65 30.46 -20.43 -1.78
C LEU A 65 30.40 -21.82 -2.42
N ALA A 66 31.34 -22.69 -2.05
CA ALA A 66 31.35 -24.06 -2.53
C ALA A 66 30.18 -24.86 -1.91
N PRO A 67 29.78 -25.99 -2.51
CA PRO A 67 28.82 -26.89 -1.89
C PRO A 67 29.23 -27.26 -0.45
N GLY A 68 28.26 -27.18 0.47
CA GLY A 68 28.45 -27.48 1.90
C GLY A 68 29.05 -26.34 2.74
N ASP A 69 29.63 -25.32 2.12
CA ASP A 69 30.10 -24.12 2.82
C ASP A 69 28.93 -23.21 3.21
N LYS A 70 29.11 -22.46 4.30
CA LYS A 70 28.16 -21.43 4.69
C LYS A 70 28.84 -20.20 5.28
N VAL A 71 28.15 -19.08 5.17
CA VAL A 71 28.41 -17.86 5.93
C VAL A 71 27.27 -17.63 6.91
N ILE A 72 27.60 -17.43 8.18
CA ILE A 72 26.64 -17.10 9.24
C ILE A 72 26.80 -15.62 9.54
N VAL A 73 25.70 -14.88 9.51
CA VAL A 73 25.62 -13.50 10.01
C VAL A 73 24.79 -13.51 11.28
N ARG A 74 25.38 -13.11 12.39
CA ARG A 74 24.71 -13.08 13.70
C ARG A 74 25.01 -11.81 14.48
N ASP A 75 24.20 -11.53 15.48
CA ASP A 75 24.51 -10.50 16.46
C ASP A 75 25.67 -10.92 17.38
N ALA A 76 26.29 -9.94 18.04
CA ALA A 76 27.40 -10.19 18.96
C ALA A 76 27.02 -11.07 20.15
N ALA A 77 25.75 -11.08 20.57
CA ALA A 77 25.25 -11.91 21.66
C ALA A 77 24.81 -13.32 21.21
N ASP A 78 24.87 -13.63 19.91
CA ASP A 78 24.43 -14.91 19.33
C ASP A 78 22.96 -15.25 19.65
N SER A 79 22.14 -14.22 19.79
CA SER A 79 20.70 -14.33 20.05
C SER A 79 19.89 -14.47 18.76
N THR A 80 20.44 -13.97 17.64
CA THR A 80 19.85 -13.98 16.31
C THR A 80 20.94 -14.28 15.28
N SER A 81 20.75 -15.33 14.48
CA SER A 81 21.70 -15.76 13.46
C SER A 81 20.99 -16.18 12.18
N PHE A 82 21.64 -15.94 11.04
CA PHE A 82 21.16 -16.29 9.72
C PHE A 82 22.27 -16.92 8.90
N GLU A 83 21.97 -18.05 8.26
CA GLU A 83 22.92 -18.78 7.42
C GLU A 83 22.65 -18.52 5.94
N TYR A 84 23.74 -18.36 5.17
CA TYR A 84 23.74 -18.18 3.72
C TYR A 84 24.72 -19.19 3.11
N ALA A 85 24.33 -19.78 1.98
CA ALA A 85 25.12 -20.80 1.27
C ALA A 85 25.02 -20.57 -0.24
N GLY A 86 25.86 -21.26 -1.03
CA GLY A 86 25.84 -21.16 -2.49
C GLY A 86 26.04 -19.72 -2.98
N LEU A 87 25.08 -19.21 -3.76
CA LEU A 87 25.05 -17.83 -4.26
C LEU A 87 24.30 -16.87 -3.31
N GLY A 88 23.98 -17.31 -2.10
CA GLY A 88 23.37 -16.48 -1.06
C GLY A 88 21.87 -16.29 -1.25
N ARG A 89 21.35 -15.12 -0.89
CA ARG A 89 19.90 -14.86 -0.89
C ARG A 89 19.36 -14.90 -2.32
N ASN A 90 18.51 -15.88 -2.60
CA ASN A 90 17.85 -16.07 -3.91
C ASN A 90 18.83 -16.01 -5.09
N ASP A 91 20.02 -16.59 -4.90
CA ASP A 91 21.12 -16.63 -5.86
C ASP A 91 21.63 -15.27 -6.38
N ALA A 92 21.40 -14.18 -5.64
CA ALA A 92 21.79 -12.83 -6.03
C ALA A 92 23.29 -12.51 -5.87
N GLY A 93 24.08 -13.42 -5.30
CA GLY A 93 25.48 -13.19 -4.93
C GLY A 93 26.43 -12.83 -6.08
N LEU A 94 26.07 -13.12 -7.33
CA LEU A 94 26.83 -12.70 -8.52
C LEU A 94 26.07 -11.70 -9.41
N ASP A 95 24.86 -11.30 -8.99
CA ASP A 95 23.96 -10.42 -9.74
C ASP A 95 23.46 -9.29 -8.84
N GLY A 96 24.30 -8.26 -8.69
CA GLY A 96 24.00 -7.09 -7.86
C GLY A 96 24.19 -7.27 -6.36
N GLY A 97 24.34 -8.50 -5.87
CA GLY A 97 24.54 -8.78 -4.45
C GLY A 97 23.25 -8.79 -3.64
N PHE A 98 23.38 -8.98 -2.32
CA PHE A 98 22.23 -9.00 -1.43
C PHE A 98 22.51 -8.46 -0.03
N PHE A 99 21.45 -7.98 0.63
CA PHE A 99 21.49 -7.65 2.05
C PHE A 99 21.22 -8.88 2.92
N SER A 100 21.95 -9.02 4.01
CA SER A 100 21.64 -9.99 5.05
C SER A 100 20.29 -9.67 5.69
N SER A 101 19.76 -10.63 6.42
CA SER A 101 18.65 -10.38 7.33
C SER A 101 19.05 -9.46 8.46
N ARG A 102 18.04 -8.74 8.97
CA ARG A 102 18.20 -7.77 10.04
C ARG A 102 18.69 -8.45 11.32
N ILE A 103 19.85 -8.05 11.81
CA ILE A 103 20.37 -8.46 13.11
C ILE A 103 20.15 -7.36 14.15
N PRO A 104 19.76 -7.69 15.40
CA PRO A 104 19.63 -6.71 16.47
C PRO A 104 20.97 -6.06 16.84
N GLY A 105 20.91 -4.78 17.22
CA GLY A 105 22.05 -4.01 17.69
C GLY A 105 22.92 -3.42 16.58
N ASN A 106 24.10 -2.95 16.97
CA ASN A 106 25.07 -2.26 16.10
C ASN A 106 26.34 -3.08 15.84
N GLN A 107 26.32 -4.39 16.10
CA GLN A 107 27.45 -5.28 15.88
C GLN A 107 27.01 -6.58 15.18
N ALA A 108 27.76 -6.97 14.16
CA ALA A 108 27.56 -8.18 13.36
C ALA A 108 28.80 -9.06 13.46
N VAL A 109 28.63 -10.35 13.67
CA VAL A 109 29.69 -11.32 13.44
C VAL A 109 29.38 -12.04 12.14
N ILE A 110 30.33 -12.00 11.20
CA ILE A 110 30.28 -12.74 9.94
C ILE A 110 31.27 -13.89 10.02
N GLU A 111 30.75 -15.11 9.92
CA GLU A 111 31.50 -16.34 10.09
C GLU A 111 31.45 -17.17 8.83
N TYR A 112 32.61 -17.48 8.27
CA TYR A 112 32.71 -18.51 7.24
C TYR A 112 32.97 -19.86 7.88
N VAL A 113 32.12 -20.83 7.56
CA VAL A 113 32.22 -22.22 8.04
C VAL A 113 32.37 -23.13 6.83
N PRO A 114 33.54 -23.77 6.65
CA PRO A 114 33.74 -24.72 5.56
C PRO A 114 32.93 -26.00 5.77
N GLY A 115 32.40 -26.55 4.68
CA GLY A 115 31.78 -27.88 4.66
C GLY A 115 32.78 -28.99 4.99
N SER A 116 32.26 -30.17 5.35
CA SER A 116 33.08 -31.37 5.64
C SER A 116 33.73 -32.00 4.41
N ASP A 117 33.19 -31.69 3.22
CA ASP A 117 33.59 -32.33 1.98
C ASP A 117 34.76 -31.58 1.35
N ASN A 118 35.91 -32.23 1.25
CA ASN A 118 37.16 -31.67 0.68
C ASN A 118 37.16 -31.65 -0.86
N ASP A 119 35.99 -31.61 -1.49
CA ASP A 119 35.90 -31.61 -2.96
C ASP A 119 36.60 -30.39 -3.55
N ASP A 120 37.20 -30.59 -4.73
CA ASP A 120 37.90 -29.56 -5.48
C ASP A 120 36.96 -28.37 -5.73
N VAL A 121 37.32 -27.23 -5.12
CA VAL A 121 36.58 -25.96 -5.16
C VAL A 121 36.72 -25.35 -6.57
N THR A 122 36.01 -25.91 -7.54
CA THR A 122 35.97 -25.37 -8.90
C THR A 122 34.81 -24.40 -9.04
N GLY A 123 35.13 -23.09 -9.09
CA GLY A 123 34.17 -22.03 -9.41
C GLY A 123 33.58 -21.25 -8.23
N ALA A 124 33.94 -21.54 -6.98
CA ALA A 124 33.57 -20.74 -5.80
C ALA A 124 34.75 -19.89 -5.29
N PHE A 125 34.52 -18.61 -5.01
CA PHE A 125 35.57 -17.61 -4.76
C PHE A 125 35.52 -16.97 -3.36
N GLY A 126 34.41 -17.15 -2.64
CA GLY A 126 34.17 -16.54 -1.33
C GLY A 126 33.17 -15.40 -1.40
N TYR A 127 33.38 -14.36 -0.59
CA TYR A 127 32.43 -13.25 -0.48
C TYR A 127 33.13 -11.90 -0.24
N ALA A 128 32.44 -10.83 -0.65
CA ALA A 128 32.85 -9.46 -0.41
C ALA A 128 31.68 -8.66 0.16
N VAL A 129 31.97 -7.92 1.24
CA VAL A 129 31.08 -6.97 1.89
C VAL A 129 31.61 -5.57 1.65
N ASP A 130 30.77 -4.72 1.07
CA ASP A 130 31.07 -3.33 0.68
C ASP A 130 30.36 -2.29 1.55
N LYS A 131 29.30 -2.69 2.27
CA LYS A 131 28.59 -1.80 3.20
C LYS A 131 27.81 -2.57 4.25
N ILE A 132 27.52 -1.86 5.33
CA ILE A 132 26.46 -2.20 6.29
C ILE A 132 25.39 -1.12 6.23
N THR A 133 24.18 -1.46 6.67
CA THR A 133 23.15 -0.48 6.99
C THR A 133 22.86 -0.58 8.47
N ARG A 134 22.57 0.55 9.11
CA ARG A 134 22.19 0.59 10.53
C ARG A 134 21.02 1.52 10.73
N SER A 135 20.14 1.20 11.67
CA SER A 135 18.96 2.02 11.96
C SER A 135 19.31 3.52 12.04
N ALA A 136 18.57 4.34 11.29
CA ALA A 136 18.78 5.79 11.23
C ALA A 136 18.13 6.48 12.44
N SER A 137 18.63 7.66 12.81
CA SER A 137 17.81 8.55 13.65
C SER A 137 16.86 9.28 12.71
N ILE A 138 15.58 8.88 12.69
CA ILE A 138 14.61 9.50 11.79
C ILE A 138 14.36 10.94 12.24
N ALA A 139 14.76 11.91 11.42
CA ALA A 139 14.27 13.29 11.48
C ALA A 139 13.28 13.51 10.31
N SER A 140 12.19 12.73 10.28
CA SER A 140 11.15 12.90 9.28
C SER A 140 10.18 13.99 9.74
N VAL A 141 9.76 14.83 8.79
CA VAL A 141 8.62 15.72 9.01
C VAL A 141 7.38 14.87 8.82
N SER A 142 6.76 14.48 9.95
CA SER A 142 5.55 13.66 9.99
C SER A 142 4.51 14.10 8.96
N LYS A 143 3.90 13.11 8.29
CA LYS A 143 2.81 13.30 7.31
C LYS A 143 1.42 13.12 7.92
N ILE A 144 1.35 12.92 9.23
CA ILE A 144 0.12 12.84 10.00
C ILE A 144 -0.74 14.09 9.76
N CYS A 145 -2.06 13.89 9.65
CA CYS A 145 -3.00 14.97 9.46
C CYS A 145 -3.24 15.73 10.78
N GLY A 146 -3.65 16.99 10.66
CA GLY A 146 -4.09 17.81 11.79
C GLY A 146 -3.12 17.94 12.96
N THR A 147 -3.56 17.57 14.16
CA THR A 147 -2.95 17.95 15.44
C THR A 147 -2.29 16.80 16.20
N GLY A 148 -2.51 15.55 15.78
CA GLY A 148 -1.92 14.39 16.43
C GLY A 148 -2.03 13.11 15.61
N ASP A 149 -1.24 12.10 15.97
CA ASP A 149 -1.36 10.75 15.40
C ASP A 149 -2.54 10.03 16.04
N GLN A 150 -3.58 9.78 15.26
CA GLN A 150 -4.79 9.09 15.70
C GLN A 150 -4.82 7.60 15.36
N THR A 151 -3.71 7.06 14.85
CA THR A 151 -3.57 5.62 14.69
C THR A 151 -3.49 4.93 16.05
N ARG A 152 -3.90 3.66 16.14
CA ARG A 152 -3.84 2.84 17.38
C ARG A 152 -3.27 1.44 17.11
N PRO A 153 -2.74 0.72 18.13
CA PRO A 153 -2.33 -0.67 17.95
C PRO A 153 -3.50 -1.54 17.43
N PRO A 154 -3.24 -2.52 16.55
CA PRO A 154 -4.27 -3.39 15.98
C PRO A 154 -5.17 -4.06 17.02
N LYS A 155 -4.59 -4.42 18.18
CA LYS A 155 -5.30 -5.07 19.29
C LYS A 155 -6.43 -4.23 19.86
N CYS A 156 -6.37 -2.90 19.73
CA CYS A 156 -7.47 -2.01 20.13
C CYS A 156 -8.76 -2.28 19.34
N TYR A 157 -8.66 -2.88 18.15
CA TYR A 157 -9.77 -3.10 17.23
C TYR A 157 -10.26 -4.55 17.17
N THR A 158 -9.91 -5.38 18.16
CA THR A 158 -10.34 -6.79 18.21
C THR A 158 -11.87 -6.92 18.34
N ASN A 159 -12.54 -5.96 18.98
CA ASN A 159 -13.99 -5.95 19.21
C ASN A 159 -14.59 -4.55 19.00
N ASP A 160 -13.97 -3.74 18.15
CA ASP A 160 -14.45 -2.36 17.92
C ASP A 160 -15.73 -2.37 17.08
N PRO A 161 -16.83 -1.73 17.52
CA PRO A 161 -18.10 -1.78 16.80
C PRO A 161 -18.10 -0.98 15.50
N ALA A 162 -17.24 0.02 15.34
CA ALA A 162 -17.14 0.82 14.13
C ALA A 162 -16.40 0.06 13.02
N VAL A 163 -15.46 -0.82 13.40
CA VAL A 163 -14.67 -1.64 12.47
C VAL A 163 -14.44 -3.08 12.97
N PRO A 164 -15.49 -3.92 13.08
CA PRO A 164 -15.41 -5.22 13.77
C PRO A 164 -14.43 -6.24 13.18
N GLN A 165 -13.96 -6.01 11.95
CA GLN A 165 -13.03 -6.91 11.25
C GLN A 165 -11.65 -6.28 11.03
N ALA A 166 -11.42 -5.03 11.47
CA ALA A 166 -10.16 -4.34 11.21
C ALA A 166 -8.94 -5.11 11.71
N TYR A 167 -9.00 -5.65 12.94
CA TYR A 167 -7.91 -6.46 13.47
C TYR A 167 -7.64 -7.71 12.63
N ILE A 168 -8.68 -8.49 12.35
CA ILE A 168 -8.58 -9.75 11.60
C ILE A 168 -7.98 -9.49 10.21
N LYS A 169 -8.47 -8.45 9.52
CA LYS A 169 -8.03 -8.08 8.17
C LYS A 169 -6.63 -7.49 8.15
N ALA A 170 -6.23 -6.77 9.20
CA ALA A 170 -4.89 -6.21 9.34
C ALA A 170 -3.79 -7.27 9.49
N ARG A 171 -4.13 -8.54 9.77
CA ARG A 171 -3.14 -9.63 9.82
C ARG A 171 -2.52 -9.96 8.47
N ALA A 172 -3.21 -9.65 7.37
CA ALA A 172 -2.69 -9.79 6.01
C ALA A 172 -1.67 -8.71 5.63
N VAL A 173 -1.41 -7.73 6.50
CA VAL A 173 -0.50 -6.61 6.25
C VAL A 173 0.88 -6.89 6.85
N ALA A 174 1.90 -6.66 6.04
CA ALA A 174 3.31 -6.88 6.35
C ALA A 174 4.08 -5.56 6.41
N ARG A 175 5.06 -5.53 7.32
CA ARG A 175 6.15 -4.56 7.36
C ARG A 175 7.23 -5.00 6.39
N LEU A 176 7.70 -4.09 5.54
CA LEU A 176 8.73 -4.37 4.54
C LEU A 176 10.04 -3.68 4.94
N LEU A 177 11.13 -4.44 4.97
CA LEU A 177 12.50 -3.89 4.98
C LEU A 177 13.09 -4.10 3.59
N VAL A 178 13.16 -3.02 2.84
CA VAL A 178 13.54 -3.03 1.43
C VAL A 178 15.01 -2.63 1.31
N ASP A 179 15.80 -3.46 0.63
CA ASP A 179 17.24 -3.26 0.40
C ASP A 179 18.02 -2.97 1.70
N GLY A 180 17.58 -3.53 2.83
CA GLY A 180 18.18 -3.27 4.15
C GLY A 180 18.11 -1.82 4.63
N GLU A 181 17.53 -0.91 3.84
CA GLU A 181 17.63 0.54 4.01
C GLU A 181 16.28 1.22 4.19
N TYR A 182 15.23 0.72 3.54
CA TYR A 182 13.96 1.42 3.43
C TYR A 182 12.80 0.68 4.10
N GLY A 183 11.87 1.44 4.67
CA GLY A 183 10.63 0.95 5.25
C GLY A 183 9.45 1.20 4.34
N CYS A 184 8.64 0.17 4.12
CA CYS A 184 7.34 0.28 3.44
C CYS A 184 6.33 -0.68 4.07
N THR A 185 5.09 -0.61 3.58
CA THR A 185 4.00 -1.54 3.92
C THR A 185 3.60 -2.34 2.68
N GLY A 186 3.19 -3.59 2.86
CA GLY A 186 2.57 -4.40 1.80
C GLY A 186 1.53 -5.35 2.39
N TRP A 187 0.75 -6.03 1.55
CA TRP A 187 -0.30 -6.91 2.05
C TRP A 187 -0.65 -8.05 1.07
N LEU A 188 -1.13 -9.17 1.63
CA LEU A 188 -1.51 -10.35 0.86
C LEU A 188 -2.77 -10.09 0.03
N LEU A 189 -2.63 -10.14 -1.29
CA LEU A 189 -3.72 -10.03 -2.25
C LEU A 189 -4.13 -11.44 -2.71
N GLY A 190 -5.37 -11.81 -2.41
CA GLY A 190 -5.89 -13.13 -2.78
C GLY A 190 -5.20 -14.30 -2.05
N SER A 191 -5.58 -15.51 -2.41
CA SER A 191 -5.29 -16.72 -1.61
C SER A 191 -4.00 -17.45 -1.97
N GLU A 192 -3.23 -16.91 -2.92
CA GLU A 192 -2.08 -17.60 -3.50
C GLU A 192 -0.73 -17.02 -3.04
N GLY A 193 -0.66 -16.29 -1.93
CA GLY A 193 0.62 -15.73 -1.46
C GLY A 193 1.21 -14.66 -2.39
N HIS A 194 0.35 -13.97 -3.12
CA HIS A 194 0.72 -12.73 -3.77
C HIS A 194 0.69 -11.60 -2.75
N LEU A 195 1.65 -10.69 -2.83
CA LEU A 195 1.71 -9.48 -2.00
C LEU A 195 1.74 -8.27 -2.92
N ILE A 196 1.02 -7.21 -2.55
CA ILE A 196 1.04 -5.94 -3.27
C ILE A 196 1.55 -4.82 -2.37
N THR A 197 2.32 -3.91 -2.97
CA THR A 197 2.85 -2.67 -2.38
C THR A 197 3.00 -1.60 -3.47
N ASN A 198 3.59 -0.44 -3.18
CA ASN A 198 3.87 0.56 -4.21
C ASN A 198 5.09 0.20 -5.06
N ARG A 199 5.08 0.65 -6.32
CA ARG A 199 6.25 0.57 -7.21
C ARG A 199 7.41 1.39 -6.66
N HIS A 200 7.16 2.53 -6.03
CA HIS A 200 8.24 3.31 -5.46
C HIS A 200 8.93 2.59 -4.28
N CYS A 201 8.25 1.65 -3.62
CA CYS A 201 8.86 0.73 -2.65
C CYS A 201 9.67 -0.35 -3.34
N ILE A 202 9.09 -1.06 -4.31
CA ILE A 202 9.75 -2.17 -5.00
C ILE A 202 9.67 -1.92 -6.51
N PRO A 203 10.69 -1.27 -7.10
CA PRO A 203 10.65 -0.82 -8.50
C PRO A 203 10.97 -1.93 -9.50
N ASP A 204 11.69 -2.96 -9.07
CA ASP A 204 12.23 -4.02 -9.92
C ASP A 204 12.44 -5.33 -9.13
N ASN A 205 12.87 -6.37 -9.84
CA ASN A 205 13.07 -7.69 -9.27
C ASN A 205 14.27 -7.75 -8.31
N GLN A 206 15.31 -6.93 -8.50
CA GLN A 206 16.47 -6.92 -7.62
C GLN A 206 16.09 -6.44 -6.22
N THR A 207 15.28 -5.38 -6.14
CA THR A 207 14.73 -4.94 -4.86
C THR A 207 13.79 -5.99 -4.25
N ALA A 208 12.99 -6.69 -5.07
CA ALA A 208 12.06 -7.73 -4.58
C ALA A 208 12.80 -8.91 -3.92
N VAL A 209 13.95 -9.32 -4.46
CA VAL A 209 14.80 -10.37 -3.86
C VAL A 209 15.60 -9.89 -2.64
N ASN A 210 15.71 -8.59 -2.45
CA ASN A 210 16.39 -7.94 -1.33
C ASN A 210 15.44 -7.34 -0.28
N THR A 211 14.21 -7.84 -0.21
CA THR A 211 13.20 -7.35 0.74
C THR A 211 12.83 -8.41 1.79
N GLU A 212 12.78 -8.01 3.06
CA GLU A 212 12.16 -8.81 4.12
C GLU A 212 10.67 -8.53 4.25
N TYR A 213 9.87 -9.58 4.38
CA TYR A 213 8.41 -9.51 4.51
C TYR A 213 7.99 -10.00 5.89
N GLU A 214 7.78 -9.06 6.81
CA GLU A 214 7.53 -9.32 8.23
C GLU A 214 6.04 -9.14 8.57
N PHE A 215 5.37 -10.23 8.93
CA PHE A 215 3.95 -10.23 9.29
C PHE A 215 3.75 -10.32 10.81
N ASP A 216 2.59 -9.85 11.28
CA ASP A 216 2.26 -9.76 12.71
C ASP A 216 3.32 -9.00 13.53
N ALA A 217 4.01 -8.03 12.92
CA ALA A 217 4.87 -7.07 13.62
C ALA A 217 3.99 -6.04 14.36
N GLU A 218 3.36 -6.45 15.46
CA GLU A 218 2.37 -5.69 16.19
C GLU A 218 2.47 -5.90 17.71
N GLY A 219 1.96 -4.95 18.49
CA GLY A 219 1.92 -5.05 19.94
C GLY A 219 1.05 -6.21 20.43
N ALA A 220 1.39 -6.78 21.59
CA ALA A 220 0.63 -7.88 22.18
C ALA A 220 -0.74 -7.42 22.73
N SER A 221 -0.85 -6.13 23.07
CA SER A 221 -2.03 -5.49 23.66
C SER A 221 -2.31 -4.11 23.05
N CYS A 222 -3.46 -3.52 23.40
CA CYS A 222 -3.83 -2.17 22.97
C CYS A 222 -2.96 -1.06 23.61
N SER A 223 -2.23 -1.36 24.70
CA SER A 223 -1.30 -0.42 25.34
C SER A 223 0.12 -0.49 24.78
N ASP A 224 0.42 -1.50 23.96
CA ASP A 224 1.74 -1.65 23.35
C ASP A 224 1.83 -0.78 22.10
N GLU A 225 2.24 0.47 22.29
CA GLU A 225 2.22 1.46 21.21
C GLU A 225 3.22 1.20 20.09
N CYS A 226 4.33 0.51 20.38
CA CYS A 226 5.36 0.12 19.41
C CYS A 226 5.98 1.28 18.60
N PHE A 227 6.01 2.51 19.15
CA PHE A 227 6.58 3.72 18.51
C PHE A 227 8.11 3.75 18.48
N SER A 228 8.73 2.72 17.92
CA SER A 228 10.16 2.73 17.58
C SER A 228 10.43 1.79 16.41
N GLN A 229 11.46 2.10 15.62
CA GLN A 229 11.80 1.34 14.41
C GLN A 229 12.05 -0.13 14.74
N GLY A 230 11.40 -1.03 14.01
CA GLY A 230 11.55 -2.47 14.20
C GLY A 230 10.90 -3.02 15.48
N ALA A 231 10.28 -2.17 16.31
CA ALA A 231 9.62 -2.60 17.54
C ALA A 231 8.47 -3.57 17.26
N CYS A 232 8.16 -4.36 18.29
CA CYS A 232 7.13 -5.41 18.26
C CYS A 232 7.37 -6.34 17.07
N PRO A 233 8.50 -7.09 17.08
CA PRO A 233 8.90 -7.92 15.96
C PRO A 233 7.85 -9.00 15.68
N GLY A 234 7.62 -9.22 14.40
CA GLY A 234 6.75 -10.26 13.88
C GLY A 234 7.52 -11.46 13.35
N ALA A 235 6.87 -12.26 12.51
CA ALA A 235 7.53 -13.33 11.78
C ALA A 235 7.97 -12.82 10.39
N VAL A 236 9.27 -12.91 10.10
CA VAL A 236 9.78 -12.74 8.74
C VAL A 236 9.44 -14.00 7.94
N VAL A 237 8.42 -13.90 7.10
CA VAL A 237 7.84 -15.03 6.35
C VAL A 237 8.69 -15.41 5.15
N THR A 238 9.37 -14.44 4.56
CA THR A 238 10.40 -14.63 3.54
C THR A 238 11.28 -13.40 3.45
N THR A 239 12.45 -13.58 2.86
CA THR A 239 13.46 -12.56 2.59
C THR A 239 13.64 -12.32 1.08
N SER A 240 12.75 -12.88 0.25
CA SER A 240 12.73 -12.63 -1.19
C SER A 240 11.32 -12.82 -1.77
N ALA A 241 11.07 -12.19 -2.91
CA ALA A 241 9.89 -12.40 -3.71
C ALA A 241 10.22 -12.26 -5.18
N THR A 242 9.35 -12.82 -6.02
CA THR A 242 9.39 -12.63 -7.47
C THR A 242 8.48 -11.46 -7.86
N LEU A 243 8.98 -10.52 -8.67
CA LEU A 243 8.14 -9.45 -9.22
C LEU A 243 7.22 -9.99 -10.33
N VAL A 244 5.91 -9.95 -10.10
CA VAL A 244 4.87 -10.45 -11.03
C VAL A 244 4.41 -9.34 -11.97
N ALA A 245 4.17 -8.14 -11.44
CA ALA A 245 3.86 -6.96 -12.23
C ALA A 245 4.28 -5.68 -11.51
N VAL A 246 4.58 -4.66 -12.29
CA VAL A 246 4.88 -3.33 -11.79
C VAL A 246 4.31 -2.29 -12.75
N ASP A 247 3.84 -1.17 -12.21
CA ASP A 247 3.47 -0.03 -13.03
C ASP A 247 3.85 1.29 -12.39
N LYS A 248 4.42 2.19 -13.20
CA LYS A 248 4.88 3.51 -12.75
C LYS A 248 3.75 4.53 -12.65
N VAL A 249 2.72 4.42 -13.50
CA VAL A 249 1.60 5.37 -13.55
C VAL A 249 0.66 5.16 -12.37
N PHE A 250 0.37 3.89 -12.06
CA PHE A 250 -0.49 3.48 -10.96
C PHE A 250 0.27 3.25 -9.65
N ASP A 251 1.60 3.28 -9.70
CA ASP A 251 2.50 3.13 -8.56
C ASP A 251 2.21 1.88 -7.72
N TYR A 252 2.12 0.72 -8.37
CA TYR A 252 1.97 -0.56 -7.69
C TYR A 252 3.03 -1.56 -8.14
N ALA A 253 3.38 -2.47 -7.23
CA ALA A 253 4.18 -3.66 -7.49
C ALA A 253 3.43 -4.86 -6.90
N LEU A 254 3.13 -5.84 -7.76
CA LEU A 254 2.57 -7.14 -7.40
C LEU A 254 3.71 -8.16 -7.38
N LEU A 255 3.81 -8.88 -6.28
CA LEU A 255 4.86 -9.82 -5.96
C LEU A 255 4.27 -11.20 -5.69
N LYS A 256 5.09 -12.24 -5.87
CA LYS A 256 4.83 -13.58 -5.38
C LYS A 256 5.89 -13.90 -4.33
N LEU A 257 5.46 -14.12 -3.08
CA LEU A 257 6.38 -14.40 -1.98
C LEU A 257 7.07 -15.75 -2.21
N ASN A 258 8.40 -15.78 -2.10
CA ASN A 258 9.18 -17.00 -2.22
C ASN A 258 9.22 -17.68 -0.84
N THR A 259 8.16 -18.40 -0.49
CA THR A 259 8.02 -19.06 0.82
C THR A 259 7.31 -20.39 0.72
N THR A 260 7.67 -21.31 1.62
CA THR A 260 6.95 -22.56 1.87
C THR A 260 6.07 -22.47 3.13
N MET A 261 6.11 -21.35 3.86
CA MET A 261 5.28 -21.16 5.04
C MET A 261 3.80 -21.07 4.67
N ASP A 262 2.95 -21.67 5.50
CA ASP A 262 1.51 -21.48 5.36
C ASP A 262 1.10 -20.06 5.76
N LEU A 263 0.57 -19.33 4.79
CA LEU A 263 0.11 -17.95 4.94
C LEU A 263 -1.35 -17.86 5.39
N SER A 264 -2.09 -18.98 5.43
CA SER A 264 -3.52 -19.02 5.75
C SER A 264 -3.84 -18.34 7.08
N LYS A 265 -2.92 -18.43 8.05
CA LYS A 265 -3.05 -17.78 9.35
C LYS A 265 -3.17 -16.27 9.24
N TYR A 266 -2.58 -15.63 8.25
CA TYR A 266 -2.65 -14.17 8.06
C TYR A 266 -3.92 -13.74 7.30
N GLY A 267 -4.60 -14.68 6.64
CA GLY A 267 -5.67 -14.39 5.70
C GLY A 267 -5.16 -13.65 4.46
N TYR A 268 -6.07 -12.97 3.78
CA TYR A 268 -5.77 -12.12 2.63
C TYR A 268 -6.84 -11.03 2.49
N LEU A 269 -6.52 -10.01 1.71
CA LEU A 269 -7.46 -8.97 1.32
C LEU A 269 -7.82 -9.11 -0.16
N GLN A 270 -8.92 -8.47 -0.53
CA GLN A 270 -9.48 -8.50 -1.88
C GLN A 270 -9.80 -7.07 -2.31
N PHE A 271 -9.60 -6.77 -3.58
CA PHE A 271 -10.03 -5.52 -4.17
C PHE A 271 -11.55 -5.44 -4.30
N ARG A 272 -12.08 -4.23 -4.14
CA ARG A 272 -13.46 -3.93 -4.46
C ARG A 272 -13.60 -3.49 -5.91
N THR A 273 -14.16 -4.35 -6.76
CA THR A 273 -14.33 -4.10 -8.20
C THR A 273 -15.13 -2.83 -8.50
N GLU A 274 -16.14 -2.50 -7.67
CA GLU A 274 -16.94 -1.28 -7.82
C GLU A 274 -16.17 0.02 -7.47
N GLY A 275 -15.05 -0.09 -6.76
CA GLY A 275 -14.27 1.03 -6.24
C GLY A 275 -14.98 1.77 -5.10
N VAL A 276 -14.48 2.95 -4.74
CA VAL A 276 -14.92 3.71 -3.55
C VAL A 276 -16.13 4.62 -3.78
N ALA A 277 -16.93 4.89 -2.73
CA ALA A 277 -17.92 5.96 -2.71
C ALA A 277 -17.43 7.19 -1.92
N LEU A 278 -17.96 8.38 -2.26
CA LEU A 278 -17.62 9.60 -1.55
C LEU A 278 -18.21 9.55 -0.13
N ASN A 279 -17.49 10.08 0.85
CA ASN A 279 -17.84 10.09 2.27
C ASN A 279 -17.92 8.70 2.92
N GLU A 280 -17.42 7.67 2.23
CA GLU A 280 -17.39 6.31 2.75
C GLU A 280 -16.37 6.18 3.87
N GLN A 281 -16.75 5.46 4.93
CA GLN A 281 -15.88 5.14 6.05
C GLN A 281 -14.83 4.11 5.65
N ILE A 282 -13.59 4.37 6.05
CA ILE A 282 -12.45 3.50 5.78
C ILE A 282 -11.65 3.21 7.05
N TYR A 283 -10.73 2.26 6.95
CA TYR A 283 -9.63 2.11 7.90
C TYR A 283 -8.34 1.71 7.14
N ILE A 284 -7.18 2.05 7.71
CA ILE A 284 -5.87 1.82 7.08
C ILE A 284 -4.93 1.14 8.06
N PRO A 285 -4.74 -0.20 7.98
CA PRO A 285 -3.66 -0.89 8.65
C PRO A 285 -2.32 -0.64 7.93
N GLN A 286 -1.31 -0.23 8.69
CA GLN A 286 -0.05 0.31 8.14
C GLN A 286 1.14 0.11 9.09
N HIS A 287 2.36 0.29 8.58
CA HIS A 287 3.60 0.36 9.37
C HIS A 287 4.27 1.74 9.24
N PRO A 288 3.74 2.77 9.91
CA PRO A 288 4.30 4.11 9.84
C PRO A 288 5.68 4.10 10.49
N LEU A 289 6.63 4.83 9.91
CA LEU A 289 8.00 4.97 10.37
C LEU A 289 8.75 3.64 10.58
N TYR A 290 8.29 2.56 9.94
CA TYR A 290 8.77 1.18 10.17
C TYR A 290 8.59 0.68 11.61
N TYR A 291 7.59 1.25 12.30
CA TYR A 291 7.17 0.86 13.64
C TYR A 291 6.38 -0.45 13.64
N GLY A 292 5.93 -0.86 14.83
CA GLY A 292 4.88 -1.87 14.93
C GLY A 292 3.63 -1.40 14.19
N LYS A 293 2.81 -2.36 13.74
CA LYS A 293 1.59 -2.12 12.98
C LYS A 293 0.68 -1.15 13.74
N ARG A 294 0.06 -0.25 12.99
CA ARG A 294 -0.93 0.72 13.45
C ARG A 294 -2.16 0.65 12.56
N ILE A 295 -3.33 0.99 13.07
CA ILE A 295 -4.54 1.13 12.26
C ILE A 295 -5.12 2.53 12.46
N ALA A 296 -5.26 3.27 11.36
CA ALA A 296 -6.01 4.52 11.30
C ALA A 296 -7.51 4.20 11.15
N VAL A 297 -8.32 4.69 12.08
CA VAL A 297 -9.79 4.50 12.09
C VAL A 297 -10.50 5.82 12.36
N MET A 298 -9.94 6.65 13.25
CA MET A 298 -10.46 7.97 13.60
C MET A 298 -9.58 9.09 13.04
N ASP A 299 -10.18 10.26 12.80
CA ASP A 299 -9.48 11.50 12.47
C ASP A 299 -9.29 12.39 13.72
N ASP A 300 -8.66 13.55 13.52
CA ASP A 300 -8.35 14.53 14.58
C ASP A 300 -9.57 15.06 15.34
N ASP A 301 -10.75 15.07 14.71
CA ASP A 301 -11.99 15.53 15.33
C ASP A 301 -12.66 14.42 16.17
N GLY A 302 -12.08 13.21 16.17
CA GLY A 302 -12.61 12.02 16.84
C GLY A 302 -13.72 11.32 16.03
N ASP A 303 -13.92 11.74 14.78
CA ASP A 303 -14.84 11.11 13.84
C ASP A 303 -14.17 9.95 13.10
N VAL A 304 -14.97 9.05 12.52
CA VAL A 304 -14.43 7.98 11.69
C VAL A 304 -13.83 8.55 10.41
N THR A 305 -12.68 8.03 10.01
CA THR A 305 -11.99 8.49 8.79
C THR A 305 -12.79 8.16 7.54
N ARG A 306 -12.77 9.09 6.57
CA ARG A 306 -13.61 9.01 5.36
C ARG A 306 -12.87 9.38 4.10
N VAL A 307 -13.39 8.89 2.98
CA VAL A 307 -13.02 9.32 1.63
C VAL A 307 -13.62 10.70 1.37
N HIS A 308 -12.78 11.71 1.15
CA HIS A 308 -13.21 13.08 0.90
C HIS A 308 -13.09 13.50 -0.59
N SER A 309 -12.46 12.68 -1.43
CA SER A 309 -12.36 12.95 -2.87
C SER A 309 -12.17 11.69 -3.70
N ILE A 310 -12.74 11.68 -4.91
CA ILE A 310 -12.60 10.61 -5.89
C ILE A 310 -12.13 11.24 -7.19
N LEU A 311 -10.94 10.87 -7.66
CA LEU A 311 -10.45 11.10 -9.03
C LEU A 311 -10.49 12.56 -9.50
N GLY A 312 -10.37 13.51 -8.56
CA GLY A 312 -10.10 14.91 -8.84
C GLY A 312 -8.60 15.16 -9.08
N PRO A 313 -8.21 16.36 -9.55
CA PRO A 313 -6.80 16.78 -9.54
C PRO A 313 -6.32 16.74 -8.09
N SER A 314 -5.63 15.66 -7.73
CA SER A 314 -5.13 15.44 -6.39
C SER A 314 -3.65 15.78 -6.35
N THR A 315 -3.18 16.26 -5.20
CA THR A 315 -1.75 16.43 -4.92
C THR A 315 -1.00 15.09 -4.94
N CYS A 316 -1.73 13.98 -4.89
CA CYS A 316 -1.24 12.60 -4.96
C CYS A 316 -1.27 12.01 -6.38
N GLY A 317 -1.55 12.83 -7.39
CA GLY A 317 -1.53 12.44 -8.80
C GLY A 317 -2.86 11.95 -9.34
N ASN A 318 -2.83 11.50 -10.59
CA ASN A 318 -3.99 10.95 -11.29
C ASN A 318 -4.37 9.57 -10.74
N TYR A 319 -5.60 9.15 -11.04
CA TYR A 319 -6.12 7.82 -10.66
C TYR A 319 -6.15 7.57 -9.15
N SER A 320 -6.24 8.65 -8.36
CA SER A 320 -6.19 8.60 -6.92
C SER A 320 -7.49 9.04 -6.25
N ILE A 321 -7.72 8.49 -5.08
CA ILE A 321 -8.74 8.93 -4.12
C ILE A 321 -8.05 9.61 -2.95
N GLY A 322 -8.75 10.51 -2.27
CA GLY A 322 -8.26 11.20 -1.08
C GLY A 322 -9.13 10.94 0.15
N TYR A 323 -8.51 10.92 1.33
CA TYR A 323 -9.16 10.57 2.60
C TYR A 323 -8.50 11.26 3.81
N THR A 324 -9.22 11.27 4.94
CA THR A 324 -8.82 11.94 6.18
C THR A 324 -7.99 11.07 7.12
N ALA A 325 -7.83 9.78 6.83
CA ALA A 325 -7.09 8.85 7.68
C ALA A 325 -5.60 9.20 7.78
N ASP A 326 -5.08 9.22 9.00
CA ASP A 326 -3.67 9.43 9.29
C ASP A 326 -2.77 8.38 8.65
N THR A 327 -1.68 8.84 8.04
CA THR A 327 -0.61 8.02 7.48
C THR A 327 0.70 8.77 7.65
N ASP A 328 1.79 8.06 7.88
CA ASP A 328 3.14 8.66 7.91
C ASP A 328 4.08 7.96 6.91
N ASP A 329 5.28 8.49 6.73
CA ASP A 329 6.32 7.86 5.92
C ASP A 329 6.44 6.37 6.29
N GLY A 330 6.58 5.47 5.32
CA GLY A 330 6.57 4.00 5.54
C GLY A 330 5.18 3.35 5.44
N ALA A 331 4.10 4.14 5.52
CA ALA A 331 2.74 3.66 5.21
C ALA A 331 2.53 3.37 3.72
N SER A 332 3.43 3.81 2.85
CA SER A 332 3.41 3.50 1.41
C SER A 332 3.17 2.03 1.15
N GLY A 333 2.13 1.74 0.35
CA GLY A 333 1.69 0.40 0.00
C GLY A 333 0.61 -0.17 0.93
N SER A 334 0.18 0.57 1.96
CA SER A 334 -0.90 0.13 2.85
C SER A 334 -2.24 0.00 2.12
N PRO A 335 -3.07 -1.00 2.47
CA PRO A 335 -4.42 -1.12 1.93
C PRO A 335 -5.33 -0.07 2.56
N VAL A 336 -6.09 0.64 1.73
CA VAL A 336 -7.20 1.47 2.16
C VAL A 336 -8.46 0.62 2.10
N VAL A 337 -9.03 0.27 3.26
CA VAL A 337 -10.10 -0.73 3.36
C VAL A 337 -11.42 -0.06 3.68
N ALA A 338 -12.47 -0.37 2.92
CA ALA A 338 -13.81 0.10 3.24
C ALA A 338 -14.36 -0.64 4.47
N ALA A 339 -14.86 0.10 5.46
CA ALA A 339 -15.34 -0.49 6.71
C ALA A 339 -16.63 -1.33 6.53
N SER A 340 -17.39 -1.06 5.47
CA SER A 340 -18.68 -1.67 5.17
C SER A 340 -18.57 -3.15 4.77
N ASP A 341 -17.57 -3.49 3.97
CA ASP A 341 -17.40 -4.82 3.36
C ASP A 341 -16.00 -5.42 3.57
N ASN A 342 -15.06 -4.64 4.13
CA ASN A 342 -13.66 -5.01 4.34
C ASN A 342 -12.91 -5.34 3.06
N LEU A 343 -13.32 -4.74 1.94
CA LEU A 343 -12.64 -4.80 0.66
C LEU A 343 -11.75 -3.57 0.47
N VAL A 344 -10.63 -3.77 -0.23
CA VAL A 344 -9.65 -2.71 -0.48
C VAL A 344 -10.14 -1.83 -1.62
N VAL A 345 -10.15 -0.52 -1.40
CA VAL A 345 -10.63 0.49 -2.35
C VAL A 345 -9.50 1.38 -2.90
N ALA A 346 -8.37 1.45 -2.21
CA ALA A 346 -7.15 2.09 -2.72
C ALA A 346 -5.87 1.49 -2.14
N LEU A 347 -4.75 1.77 -2.82
CA LEU A 347 -3.39 1.51 -2.35
C LEU A 347 -2.75 2.84 -1.94
N HIS A 348 -2.54 3.05 -0.64
CA HIS A 348 -1.95 4.31 -0.14
C HIS A 348 -0.57 4.53 -0.76
N LYS A 349 -0.28 5.76 -1.21
CA LYS A 349 1.01 6.11 -1.84
C LYS A 349 1.53 7.51 -1.51
N CYS A 350 0.72 8.33 -0.83
CA CYS A 350 0.98 9.75 -0.71
C CYS A 350 0.28 10.36 0.50
N GLY A 351 1.02 11.18 1.24
CA GLY A 351 0.51 12.08 2.25
C GLY A 351 1.21 13.43 2.19
N ARG A 352 0.46 14.51 2.41
CA ARG A 352 1.01 15.87 2.48
C ARG A 352 0.45 16.61 3.70
N SER A 353 1.37 16.99 4.59
CA SER A 353 1.11 18.00 5.62
C SER A 353 1.13 19.40 5.00
N THR A 354 -0.05 19.92 4.67
CA THR A 354 -0.30 21.34 4.42
C THR A 354 -1.55 21.74 5.20
N THR A 355 -1.95 23.03 5.21
CA THR A 355 -3.15 23.53 5.91
C THR A 355 -4.44 22.74 5.59
N THR A 356 -4.49 22.06 4.44
CA THR A 356 -5.43 20.97 4.17
C THR A 356 -4.65 19.65 4.08
N CYS A 357 -4.89 18.71 4.99
CA CYS A 357 -4.28 17.40 4.88
C CYS A 357 -4.81 16.69 3.63
N VAL A 358 -3.91 16.10 2.84
CA VAL A 358 -4.29 15.29 1.68
C VAL A 358 -3.49 14.00 1.73
N ASN A 359 -4.11 12.98 2.31
CA ASN A 359 -3.67 11.60 2.16
C ASN A 359 -4.42 10.96 1.00
N GLY A 360 -3.72 10.13 0.24
CA GLY A 360 -4.29 9.55 -0.97
C GLY A 360 -3.63 8.26 -1.40
N GLY A 361 -4.38 7.51 -2.20
CA GLY A 361 -3.97 6.22 -2.72
C GLY A 361 -4.43 6.02 -4.15
N THR A 362 -3.78 5.13 -4.89
CA THR A 362 -4.23 4.71 -6.22
C THR A 362 -5.55 3.95 -6.07
N ASP A 363 -6.57 4.34 -6.83
CA ASP A 363 -7.85 3.64 -6.93
C ASP A 363 -7.63 2.20 -7.44
N VAL A 364 -8.14 1.21 -6.71
CA VAL A 364 -7.92 -0.22 -7.06
C VAL A 364 -8.46 -0.58 -8.43
N ARG A 365 -9.44 0.15 -8.96
CA ARG A 365 -9.98 -0.08 -10.31
C ARG A 365 -8.93 0.19 -11.39
N ALA A 366 -8.02 1.13 -11.16
CA ALA A 366 -6.91 1.39 -12.07
C ALA A 366 -5.92 0.21 -12.08
N ILE A 367 -5.60 -0.34 -10.90
CA ILE A 367 -4.73 -1.51 -10.74
C ILE A 367 -5.39 -2.76 -11.37
N LEU A 368 -6.67 -2.99 -11.09
CA LEU A 368 -7.43 -4.10 -11.68
C LEU A 368 -7.46 -4.03 -13.21
N TRP A 369 -7.66 -2.82 -13.77
CA TRP A 369 -7.65 -2.61 -15.22
C TRP A 369 -6.29 -2.96 -15.82
N ASP A 370 -5.21 -2.52 -15.17
CA ASP A 370 -3.84 -2.76 -15.65
C ASP A 370 -3.43 -4.24 -15.56
N LEU A 371 -3.74 -4.90 -14.43
CA LEU A 371 -3.52 -6.34 -14.26
C LEU A 371 -4.28 -7.16 -15.32
N LYS A 372 -5.54 -6.79 -15.60
CA LYS A 372 -6.34 -7.43 -16.65
C LYS A 372 -5.70 -7.27 -18.02
N ASN A 373 -5.19 -6.08 -18.36
CA ASN A 373 -4.52 -5.85 -19.64
C ASN A 373 -3.18 -6.58 -19.76
N LYS A 374 -2.51 -6.81 -18.63
CA LYS A 374 -1.30 -7.64 -18.55
C LYS A 374 -1.61 -9.15 -18.57
N GLY A 375 -2.88 -9.55 -18.59
CA GLY A 375 -3.29 -10.96 -18.56
C GLY A 375 -3.02 -11.65 -17.22
N ILE A 376 -2.88 -10.87 -16.14
CA ILE A 376 -2.56 -11.38 -14.80
C ILE A 376 -3.85 -11.60 -14.02
N VAL A 377 -4.00 -12.81 -13.51
CA VAL A 377 -5.11 -13.20 -12.65
C VAL A 377 -4.53 -13.71 -11.34
N VAL A 378 -4.93 -13.09 -10.24
CA VAL A 378 -4.61 -13.55 -8.88
C VAL A 378 -5.88 -14.17 -8.30
N LYS A 379 -5.80 -15.43 -7.90
CA LYS A 379 -6.96 -16.13 -7.34
C LYS A 379 -7.45 -15.43 -6.08
N ASP A 380 -8.78 -15.28 -5.98
CA ASP A 380 -9.48 -14.62 -4.89
C ASP A 380 -9.05 -13.16 -4.66
N ALA A 381 -8.39 -12.50 -5.62
CA ALA A 381 -8.06 -11.07 -5.51
C ALA A 381 -9.27 -10.13 -5.57
N VAL A 382 -10.41 -10.62 -6.04
CA VAL A 382 -11.73 -9.96 -6.05
C VAL A 382 -12.78 -10.98 -5.61
N VAL A 383 -13.92 -10.52 -5.09
CA VAL A 383 -15.01 -11.39 -4.60
C VAL A 383 -15.63 -12.19 -5.74
N ASP A 384 -15.97 -11.53 -6.85
CA ASP A 384 -16.52 -12.16 -8.04
C ASP A 384 -15.70 -11.71 -9.27
N PRO A 385 -14.85 -12.57 -9.84
CA PRO A 385 -14.04 -12.23 -11.02
C PRO A 385 -14.86 -12.10 -12.30
N SER A 386 -16.14 -12.50 -12.30
CA SER A 386 -17.05 -12.32 -13.44
C SER A 386 -17.62 -10.91 -13.54
N VAL A 387 -17.63 -10.16 -12.44
CA VAL A 387 -18.08 -8.77 -12.42
C VAL A 387 -17.09 -7.90 -13.20
N PRO A 388 -17.51 -7.21 -14.26
CA PRO A 388 -16.63 -6.35 -15.01
C PRO A 388 -16.21 -5.14 -14.18
N ILE A 389 -14.95 -4.73 -14.29
CA ILE A 389 -14.48 -3.45 -13.76
C ILE A 389 -15.31 -2.34 -14.45
N PRO A 390 -16.01 -1.47 -13.70
CA PRO A 390 -16.81 -0.43 -14.33
C PRO A 390 -15.92 0.47 -15.20
N ALA A 391 -16.47 1.04 -16.27
CA ALA A 391 -15.74 2.03 -17.07
C ALA A 391 -15.72 3.37 -16.34
N GLY A 392 -14.58 4.06 -16.34
CA GLY A 392 -14.48 5.35 -15.66
C GLY A 392 -13.10 5.99 -15.70
N PRO A 393 -12.94 7.14 -15.03
CA PRO A 393 -11.72 7.96 -15.09
C PRO A 393 -10.47 7.32 -14.46
N TRP A 394 -10.59 6.13 -13.85
CA TRP A 394 -9.45 5.28 -13.47
C TRP A 394 -8.75 4.62 -14.66
N ILE A 395 -9.37 4.64 -15.85
CA ILE A 395 -8.83 4.05 -17.08
C ILE A 395 -8.05 5.14 -17.86
N PRO A 396 -6.78 4.88 -18.25
CA PRO A 396 -6.02 5.78 -19.11
C PRO A 396 -6.74 6.11 -20.42
N GLY A 397 -6.82 7.40 -20.73
CA GLY A 397 -7.49 7.87 -21.95
C GLY A 397 -9.03 7.80 -21.91
N TYR A 398 -9.63 7.51 -20.74
CA TYR A 398 -11.08 7.55 -20.59
C TYR A 398 -11.60 8.94 -20.94
N THR A 399 -12.43 8.99 -21.99
CA THR A 399 -13.19 10.18 -22.37
C THR A 399 -14.65 9.89 -22.13
N VAL A 400 -15.34 10.82 -21.49
CA VAL A 400 -16.80 10.72 -21.36
C VAL A 400 -17.35 10.84 -22.77
N THR A 401 -17.92 9.76 -23.31
CA THR A 401 -18.67 9.87 -24.56
C THR A 401 -19.87 10.76 -24.24
N PRO A 402 -20.02 11.94 -24.86
CA PRO A 402 -21.20 12.77 -24.62
C PRO A 402 -22.42 11.95 -25.02
N VAL A 403 -23.32 11.69 -24.07
CA VAL A 403 -24.64 11.16 -24.37
C VAL A 403 -25.31 12.21 -25.25
N THR A 404 -25.31 11.97 -26.56
CA THR A 404 -26.12 12.75 -27.49
C THR A 404 -27.56 12.37 -27.22
N THR A 405 -28.22 13.16 -26.37
CA THR A 405 -29.69 13.16 -26.32
C THR A 405 -30.17 13.67 -27.68
N SER A 406 -30.43 12.72 -28.58
CA SER A 406 -31.13 13.04 -29.83
C SER A 406 -32.48 13.67 -29.43
N PRO A 407 -32.85 14.85 -29.96
CA PRO A 407 -34.17 15.42 -29.71
C PRO A 407 -35.24 14.41 -30.13
N PRO A 408 -36.35 14.27 -29.39
CA PRO A 408 -37.43 13.40 -29.82
C PRO A 408 -37.93 13.87 -31.19
N SER A 409 -37.88 12.96 -32.16
CA SER A 409 -38.44 13.20 -33.48
C SER A 409 -39.93 13.49 -33.33
N ALA A 410 -40.34 14.69 -33.71
CA ALA A 410 -41.74 15.08 -33.82
C ALA A 410 -42.36 14.35 -35.02
N ASN A 411 -42.75 13.09 -34.84
CA ASN A 411 -43.69 12.38 -35.69
C ASN A 411 -44.09 11.04 -35.04
N SER A 412 -45.10 11.07 -34.17
CA SER A 412 -46.11 10.02 -34.17
C SER A 412 -47.40 10.52 -33.51
N SER A 413 -48.49 10.28 -34.21
CA SER A 413 -49.86 10.62 -33.89
C SER A 413 -50.33 9.92 -32.61
N ALA A 414 -51.14 10.62 -31.82
CA ALA A 414 -51.77 10.09 -30.61
C ALA A 414 -52.64 8.84 -30.91
N PRO A 415 -52.59 7.78 -30.08
CA PRO A 415 -53.55 6.67 -30.18
C PRO A 415 -54.87 7.02 -29.47
N THR A 416 -55.98 6.74 -30.16
CA THR A 416 -57.35 6.74 -29.64
C THR A 416 -57.54 5.66 -28.55
N PRO A 417 -58.34 5.88 -27.49
CA PRO A 417 -58.52 4.90 -26.42
C PRO A 417 -59.47 3.76 -26.82
N ALA A 418 -59.12 2.54 -26.44
CA ALA A 418 -59.94 1.33 -26.58
C ALA A 418 -60.17 0.69 -25.18
N PRO A 419 -61.22 -0.16 -25.03
CA PRO A 419 -62.09 -0.13 -23.86
C PRO A 419 -61.68 -1.04 -22.69
N THR A 420 -62.20 -0.67 -21.53
CA THR A 420 -62.11 -1.32 -20.22
C THR A 420 -62.53 -2.79 -20.25
N GLN A 421 -61.65 -3.70 -19.82
CA GLN A 421 -62.06 -5.00 -19.27
C GLN A 421 -61.29 -5.31 -17.98
N ASN A 422 -62.07 -5.57 -16.94
CA ASN A 422 -61.65 -6.11 -15.66
C ASN A 422 -60.90 -7.43 -15.85
N ARG A 423 -59.69 -7.52 -15.31
CA ARG A 423 -59.15 -8.78 -14.80
C ARG A 423 -58.32 -8.55 -13.53
N THR A 424 -58.54 -9.48 -12.63
CA THR A 424 -58.13 -9.69 -11.24
C THR A 424 -56.65 -9.43 -10.93
N GLU A 425 -56.44 -8.84 -9.76
CA GLU A 425 -55.19 -8.49 -9.11
C GLU A 425 -54.39 -9.73 -8.67
N ALA A 426 -53.47 -10.16 -9.52
CA ALA A 426 -52.28 -10.89 -9.14
C ALA A 426 -51.20 -10.61 -10.19
N GLU A 427 -50.02 -10.21 -9.72
CA GLU A 427 -48.76 -10.08 -10.48
C GLU A 427 -48.60 -8.84 -11.38
N LEU A 428 -48.02 -7.77 -10.83
CA LEU A 428 -47.15 -6.81 -11.55
C LEU A 428 -46.26 -6.12 -10.51
N ALA A 429 -45.01 -6.57 -10.38
CA ALA A 429 -43.98 -5.86 -9.63
C ALA A 429 -43.52 -4.61 -10.43
N PRO A 430 -43.34 -3.45 -9.81
CA PRO A 430 -42.88 -2.26 -10.51
C PRO A 430 -41.39 -2.38 -10.86
N VAL A 431 -41.09 -2.18 -12.15
CA VAL A 431 -39.74 -1.87 -12.64
C VAL A 431 -39.27 -0.60 -11.92
N PRO A 432 -38.09 -0.58 -11.26
CA PRO A 432 -37.64 0.62 -10.56
C PRO A 432 -37.18 1.66 -11.58
N THR A 433 -37.98 2.71 -11.75
CA THR A 433 -37.55 3.96 -12.36
C THR A 433 -36.40 4.55 -11.53
N VAL A 434 -35.30 4.85 -12.20
CA VAL A 434 -34.08 5.38 -11.61
C VAL A 434 -34.36 6.79 -11.04
N ASN A 435 -34.69 6.87 -9.75
CA ASN A 435 -34.79 8.14 -9.04
C ASN A 435 -33.37 8.67 -8.78
N SER A 436 -33.04 9.79 -9.42
CA SER A 436 -31.75 10.49 -9.26
C SER A 436 -31.61 11.28 -7.95
N CYS A 437 -32.65 11.34 -7.12
CA CYS A 437 -32.60 11.90 -5.76
C CYS A 437 -32.66 10.75 -4.73
N ARG A 438 -31.67 10.63 -3.85
CA ARG A 438 -31.61 9.59 -2.79
C ARG A 438 -32.10 10.13 -1.44
N ILE A 439 -32.80 9.29 -0.69
CA ILE A 439 -33.25 9.53 0.69
C ILE A 439 -32.21 8.94 1.65
N PHE A 440 -31.85 9.67 2.72
CA PHE A 440 -31.20 9.09 3.91
C PHE A 440 -32.26 8.93 5.01
N THR A 441 -32.34 7.76 5.65
CA THR A 441 -33.39 7.42 6.62
C THR A 441 -33.28 8.13 7.99
N THR A 442 -32.60 9.26 8.09
CA THR A 442 -32.50 10.04 9.35
C THR A 442 -32.41 11.57 9.19
N GLN A 443 -32.67 12.16 8.02
CA GLN A 443 -32.64 13.63 7.83
C GLN A 443 -33.82 14.19 7.02
N SER A 444 -34.16 15.46 7.26
CA SER A 444 -35.27 16.22 6.64
C SER A 444 -34.85 17.06 5.42
N SER A 445 -33.75 16.70 4.74
CA SER A 445 -33.21 17.47 3.60
C SER A 445 -32.68 16.58 2.47
N CYS A 446 -32.72 17.10 1.24
CA CYS A 446 -32.19 16.46 0.03
C CYS A 446 -30.80 17.02 -0.34
N SER A 447 -29.88 16.17 -0.81
CA SER A 447 -28.59 16.63 -1.37
C SER A 447 -28.73 17.03 -2.83
N ARG A 448 -28.02 18.10 -3.24
CA ARG A 448 -27.99 18.61 -4.62
C ARG A 448 -27.10 17.72 -5.47
N VAL A 449 -27.66 17.02 -6.46
CA VAL A 449 -26.88 16.25 -7.45
C VAL A 449 -26.93 17.00 -8.78
N TRP A 450 -25.77 17.41 -9.29
CA TRP A 450 -25.70 18.11 -10.57
C TRP A 450 -25.81 17.11 -11.73
N PRO A 451 -26.60 17.37 -12.80
CA PRO A 451 -27.39 18.56 -13.08
C PRO A 451 -28.87 18.37 -12.66
N GLY A 452 -29.33 19.11 -11.66
CA GLY A 452 -30.72 19.09 -11.17
C GLY A 452 -30.85 19.62 -9.74
N GLN A 453 -32.04 20.11 -9.37
CA GLN A 453 -32.36 20.50 -7.99
C GLN A 453 -33.39 19.51 -7.44
N CYS A 454 -33.15 18.95 -6.25
CA CYS A 454 -34.06 18.03 -5.56
C CYS A 454 -34.74 18.77 -4.41
N ASP A 455 -36.07 18.77 -4.36
CA ASP A 455 -36.87 19.36 -3.28
C ASP A 455 -37.48 18.26 -2.39
N TRP A 456 -37.64 18.57 -1.10
CA TRP A 456 -38.33 17.70 -0.14
C TRP A 456 -39.83 17.97 -0.17
N VAL A 457 -40.62 17.02 -0.65
CA VAL A 457 -42.08 17.13 -0.76
C VAL A 457 -42.70 15.87 -0.15
N ASP A 458 -43.58 16.03 0.84
CA ASP A 458 -44.35 14.95 1.47
C ASP A 458 -43.53 13.72 1.91
N GLY A 459 -42.32 13.94 2.43
CA GLY A 459 -41.47 12.87 2.98
C GLY A 459 -40.58 12.16 1.94
N ALA A 460 -40.51 12.66 0.71
CA ALA A 460 -39.65 12.13 -0.35
C ALA A 460 -38.85 13.24 -1.05
N CYS A 461 -37.68 12.89 -1.58
CA CYS A 461 -36.91 13.78 -2.46
C CYS A 461 -37.38 13.64 -3.90
N VAL A 462 -37.84 14.75 -4.50
CA VAL A 462 -38.39 14.78 -5.86
C VAL A 462 -37.58 15.73 -6.73
N MET A 463 -37.31 15.35 -7.98
CA MET A 463 -36.65 16.21 -8.98
C MET A 463 -37.58 17.37 -9.38
N THR A 464 -37.12 18.61 -9.25
CA THR A 464 -37.88 19.79 -9.69
C THR A 464 -37.58 20.05 -11.17
N PRO A 465 -38.58 20.08 -12.07
CA PRO A 465 -38.36 20.42 -13.48
C PRO A 465 -37.91 21.88 -13.63
N ALA A 466 -36.93 22.13 -14.50
CA ALA A 466 -36.36 23.47 -14.75
C ALA A 466 -37.35 24.51 -15.31
N SER A 467 -38.61 24.14 -15.59
CA SER A 467 -39.66 25.05 -16.08
C SER A 467 -40.53 25.66 -14.98
N ALA A 468 -40.17 25.50 -13.69
CA ALA A 468 -40.95 26.00 -12.57
C ALA A 468 -40.11 26.82 -11.57
N ARG A 469 -39.37 27.82 -12.05
CA ARG A 469 -39.09 29.14 -11.44
C ARG A 469 -37.91 29.84 -12.11
#